data_AF-A0A5N5WY27-F1
#
_entry.id   AF-A0A5N5WY27-F1
#
_cell.length_a   1.000
_cell.length_b   1.000
_cell.length_c   1.000
_cell.angle_alpha   90.00
_cell.angle_beta   90.00
_cell.angle_gamma   90.00
#
_symmetry.space_group_name_H-M   'P 1'
#
loop_
_entity.id
_entity.type
_entity.pdbx_description
1 polymer ?
#
loop_
_entity_poly.entity_id
_entity_poly.type
_entity_poly.pdbx_seq_one_letter_code
_entity_poly.pdbx_strand_id
1 'polypeptide(L)'
;MTETAPKILSQLPVVCEYRWSGKDISKRFTIQNPAAGQPITTVQTGNASTVDAAVPASQKTFETWRWKARQERSVYLLKASDELQKHSHELAVLLCLGNGKPVKDASFDPIFPLDVIQAVPGVDPAMPEALIHHPLVKMVSLASSTRSGSKAAQTAAVTLTPTVLELGGRNAIVVFPDADLDLAISDTIDRSFFNKGESCTAASRILVHNDIYPTAVRRLAAAVRNLRTGDGHEDSTHIGPIASQE
;
A
#
# COMPACT_ATOMS: atom_id res chain seq x y z
N MET A 1 -24.33 -1.70 -11.10
CA MET A 1 -24.09 -0.25 -11.24
C MET A 1 -22.75 0.01 -10.59
N THR A 2 -21.72 0.32 -11.36
CA THR A 2 -20.40 0.72 -10.84
C THR A 2 -20.59 1.97 -9.98
N GLU A 3 -20.21 1.88 -8.71
CA GLU A 3 -20.37 3.00 -7.78
C GLU A 3 -19.43 4.15 -8.18
N THR A 4 -20.00 5.34 -8.37
CA THR A 4 -19.22 6.51 -8.75
C THR A 4 -18.54 7.12 -7.52
N ALA A 5 -17.39 7.77 -7.70
CA ALA A 5 -16.67 8.43 -6.61
C ALA A 5 -17.56 9.35 -5.74
N PRO A 6 -18.46 10.19 -6.29
CA PRO A 6 -19.38 11.00 -5.47
C PRO A 6 -20.34 10.18 -4.60
N LYS A 7 -20.78 9.01 -5.09
CA LYS A 7 -21.67 8.12 -4.34
C LYS A 7 -20.93 7.45 -3.19
N ILE A 8 -19.66 7.08 -3.37
CA ILE A 8 -18.82 6.48 -2.33
C ILE A 8 -18.49 7.54 -1.27
N LEU A 9 -18.05 8.73 -1.68
CA LEU A 9 -17.72 9.83 -0.78
C LEU A 9 -18.90 10.27 0.09
N SER A 10 -20.13 10.25 -0.45
CA SER A 10 -21.33 10.61 0.33
C SER A 10 -21.72 9.57 1.39
N GLN A 11 -21.20 8.34 1.30
CA GLN A 11 -21.42 7.28 2.28
C GLN A 11 -20.35 7.25 3.37
N LEU A 12 -19.20 7.89 3.15
CA LEU A 12 -18.14 7.96 4.15
C LEU A 12 -18.56 8.91 5.30
N PRO A 13 -18.33 8.51 6.56
CA PRO A 13 -18.51 9.41 7.68
C PRO A 13 -17.47 10.54 7.60
N VAL A 14 -17.83 11.70 8.13
CA VAL A 14 -16.91 12.86 8.25
C VAL A 14 -15.69 12.50 9.11
N VAL A 15 -15.92 11.70 10.16
CA VAL A 15 -14.88 11.12 11.01
C VAL A 15 -15.05 9.60 11.05
N CYS A 16 -14.05 8.88 10.58
CA CYS A 16 -13.94 7.43 10.72
C CYS A 16 -13.33 7.10 12.09
N GLU A 17 -14.10 6.39 12.92
CA GLU A 17 -13.63 5.80 14.17
C GLU A 17 -13.71 4.27 14.06
N TYR A 18 -12.68 3.60 14.57
CA TYR A 18 -12.54 2.15 14.53
C TYR A 18 -12.41 1.58 15.94
N ARG A 19 -12.46 0.25 16.05
CA ARG A 19 -12.37 -0.49 17.32
C ARG A 19 -11.24 -0.02 18.25
N TRP A 20 -10.09 0.37 17.69
CA TRP A 20 -8.89 0.78 18.42
C TRP A 20 -8.54 2.27 18.26
N SER A 21 -9.54 3.09 17.93
CA SER A 21 -9.41 4.55 17.93
C SER A 21 -9.27 5.09 19.36
N GLY A 22 -8.32 5.99 19.56
CA GLY A 22 -8.13 6.73 20.79
C GLY A 22 -9.18 7.83 20.96
N LYS A 23 -9.12 8.53 22.11
CA LYS A 23 -10.07 9.61 22.45
C LYS A 23 -9.51 11.02 22.19
N ASP A 24 -8.23 11.12 21.89
CA ASP A 24 -7.58 12.42 21.67
C ASP A 24 -7.91 12.94 20.27
N ILE A 25 -8.81 13.91 20.21
CA ILE A 25 -9.27 14.55 18.98
C ILE A 25 -8.12 15.26 18.25
N SER A 26 -7.09 15.73 18.99
CA SER A 26 -5.92 16.39 18.38
C SER A 26 -5.07 15.45 17.53
N LYS A 27 -5.26 14.13 17.68
CA LYS A 27 -4.54 13.09 16.94
C LYS A 27 -5.28 12.64 15.68
N ARG A 28 -6.36 13.31 15.29
CA ARG A 28 -7.02 13.10 14.02
C ARG A 28 -6.13 13.55 12.86
N PHE A 29 -6.19 12.84 11.74
CA PHE A 29 -5.61 13.31 10.48
C PHE A 29 -6.64 13.21 9.36
N THR A 30 -6.57 14.16 8.44
CA THR A 30 -7.45 14.24 7.29
C THR A 30 -6.80 13.53 6.10
N ILE A 31 -7.52 12.59 5.51
CA ILE A 31 -7.15 12.00 4.23
C ILE A 31 -7.55 13.00 3.14
N GLN A 32 -6.59 13.40 2.32
CA GLN A 32 -6.82 14.33 1.21
C GLN A 32 -6.76 13.58 -0.12
N ASN A 33 -7.53 14.03 -1.09
CA ASN A 33 -7.40 13.58 -2.47
C ASN A 33 -6.19 14.27 -3.11
N PRO A 34 -5.15 13.55 -3.54
CA PRO A 34 -3.94 14.15 -4.10
C PRO A 34 -4.15 14.80 -5.47
N ALA A 35 -5.24 14.48 -6.20
CA ALA A 35 -5.55 15.11 -7.48
C ALA A 35 -6.16 16.51 -7.32
N ALA A 36 -7.05 16.67 -6.33
CA ALA A 36 -7.85 17.90 -6.15
C ALA A 36 -7.52 18.69 -4.86
N GLY A 37 -6.75 18.10 -3.93
CA GLY A 37 -6.48 18.65 -2.60
C GLY A 37 -7.69 18.65 -1.65
N GLN A 38 -8.82 18.09 -2.07
CA GLN A 38 -10.06 18.09 -1.29
C GLN A 38 -10.02 17.03 -0.18
N PRO A 39 -10.58 17.31 1.02
CA PRO A 39 -10.66 16.33 2.08
C PRO A 39 -11.63 15.20 1.71
N ILE A 40 -11.22 13.95 1.94
CA ILE A 40 -12.04 12.74 1.74
C ILE A 40 -12.78 12.41 3.04
N THR A 41 -12.03 12.21 4.11
CA THR A 41 -12.54 11.92 5.46
C THR A 41 -11.46 12.21 6.49
N THR A 42 -11.84 12.25 7.77
CA THR A 42 -10.91 12.35 8.90
C THR A 42 -10.84 11.02 9.63
N VAL A 43 -9.63 10.54 9.95
CA VAL A 43 -9.46 9.29 10.71
C VAL A 43 -9.06 9.61 12.15
N GLN A 44 -9.80 9.04 13.11
CA GLN A 44 -9.39 9.03 14.50
C GLN A 44 -8.32 7.96 14.74
N THR A 45 -7.13 8.40 15.10
CA THR A 45 -6.00 7.50 15.35
C THR A 45 -6.09 6.82 16.72
N GLY A 46 -5.40 5.69 16.83
CA GLY A 46 -5.02 5.07 18.08
C GLY A 46 -3.83 5.76 18.75
N ASN A 47 -3.34 5.15 19.82
CA ASN A 47 -2.15 5.55 20.55
C ASN A 47 -1.52 4.31 21.21
N ALA A 48 -0.43 4.48 21.98
CA ALA A 48 0.22 3.38 22.68
C ALA A 48 -0.78 2.56 23.54
N SER A 49 -1.71 3.21 24.25
CA SER A 49 -2.71 2.51 25.06
C SER A 49 -3.69 1.69 24.22
N THR A 50 -4.05 2.13 23.01
CA THR A 50 -4.91 1.32 22.14
C THR A 50 -4.15 0.14 21.54
N VAL A 51 -2.84 0.25 21.31
CA VAL A 51 -1.96 -0.88 20.98
C VAL A 51 -1.92 -1.89 22.13
N ASP A 52 -1.73 -1.42 23.37
CA ASP A 52 -1.71 -2.26 24.57
C ASP A 52 -3.03 -3.00 24.82
N ALA A 53 -4.16 -2.47 24.30
CA ALA A 53 -5.44 -3.15 24.32
C ALA A 53 -5.63 -4.12 23.13
N ALA A 54 -5.17 -3.74 21.94
CA ALA A 54 -5.31 -4.51 20.72
C ALA A 54 -4.49 -5.80 20.73
N VAL A 55 -3.27 -5.76 21.28
CA VAL A 55 -2.37 -6.92 21.25
C VAL A 55 -2.88 -8.08 22.14
N PRO A 56 -3.30 -7.87 23.40
CA PRO A 56 -3.92 -8.94 24.19
C PRO A 56 -5.22 -9.49 23.56
N ALA A 57 -6.02 -8.64 22.91
CA ALA A 57 -7.21 -9.09 22.19
C ALA A 57 -6.85 -10.02 21.03
N SER A 58 -5.78 -9.70 20.28
CA SER A 58 -5.23 -10.56 19.25
C SER A 58 -4.71 -11.89 19.82
N GLN A 59 -3.95 -11.84 20.93
CA GLN A 59 -3.44 -13.04 21.59
C GLN A 59 -4.57 -13.98 22.03
N LYS A 60 -5.63 -13.43 22.63
CA LYS A 60 -6.79 -14.22 23.07
C LYS A 60 -7.42 -14.98 21.89
N THR A 61 -7.56 -14.34 20.73
CA THR A 61 -8.06 -15.00 19.52
C THR A 61 -7.06 -16.03 19.01
N PHE A 62 -5.76 -15.72 19.02
CA PHE A 62 -4.69 -16.61 18.58
C PHE A 62 -4.70 -17.96 19.31
N GLU A 63 -4.93 -17.97 20.63
CA GLU A 63 -4.95 -19.22 21.43
C GLU A 63 -5.97 -20.25 20.93
N THR A 64 -7.09 -19.80 20.37
CA THR A 64 -8.10 -20.69 19.78
C THR A 64 -7.88 -20.88 18.28
N TRP A 65 -7.45 -19.84 17.57
CA TRP A 65 -7.25 -19.87 16.12
C TRP A 65 -6.12 -20.81 15.68
N ARG A 66 -5.02 -20.86 16.45
CA ARG A 66 -3.82 -21.65 16.11
C ARG A 66 -4.10 -23.15 15.97
N TRP A 67 -5.14 -23.65 16.65
CA TRP A 67 -5.52 -25.06 16.65
C TRP A 67 -6.55 -25.42 15.59
N LYS A 68 -7.14 -24.45 14.88
CA LYS A 68 -8.06 -24.74 13.76
C LYS A 68 -7.37 -25.55 12.69
N ALA A 69 -8.09 -26.45 12.02
CA ALA A 69 -7.51 -27.22 10.93
C ALA A 69 -7.16 -26.31 9.74
N ARG A 70 -6.21 -26.74 8.89
CA ARG A 70 -5.84 -26.00 7.67
C ARG A 70 -7.06 -25.73 6.78
N GLN A 71 -7.95 -26.71 6.64
CA GLN A 71 -9.18 -26.65 5.87
C GLN A 71 -10.18 -25.65 6.46
N GLU A 72 -10.28 -25.56 7.78
CA GLU A 72 -11.15 -24.58 8.42
C GLU A 72 -10.62 -23.16 8.19
N ARG A 73 -9.31 -22.96 8.35
CA ARG A 73 -8.68 -21.66 8.09
C ARG A 73 -8.85 -21.22 6.64
N SER A 74 -8.73 -22.14 5.67
CA SER A 74 -8.93 -21.80 4.25
C SER A 74 -10.34 -21.31 3.97
N VAL A 75 -11.37 -21.81 4.66
CA VAL A 75 -12.74 -21.33 4.49
C VAL A 75 -12.87 -19.85 4.87
N TYR A 76 -12.22 -19.40 5.95
CA TYR A 76 -12.25 -17.98 6.32
C TYR A 76 -11.50 -17.10 5.30
N LEU A 77 -10.36 -17.57 4.79
CA LEU A 77 -9.61 -16.85 3.75
C LEU A 77 -10.42 -16.71 2.47
N LEU A 78 -11.10 -17.78 2.04
CA LEU A 78 -11.95 -17.76 0.85
C LEU A 78 -13.16 -16.84 1.06
N LYS A 79 -13.85 -16.92 2.20
CA LYS A 79 -14.96 -16.02 2.51
C LYS A 79 -14.56 -14.54 2.49
N ALA A 80 -13.38 -14.24 3.02
CA ALA A 80 -12.86 -12.88 2.97
C ALA A 80 -12.50 -12.45 1.54
N SER A 81 -11.88 -13.34 0.76
CA SER A 81 -11.65 -13.10 -0.67
C SER A 81 -12.95 -12.81 -1.41
N ASP A 82 -14.00 -13.60 -1.16
CA ASP A 82 -15.33 -13.41 -1.77
C ASP A 82 -15.93 -12.06 -1.37
N GLU A 83 -15.82 -11.68 -0.10
CA GLU A 83 -16.33 -10.39 0.39
C GLU A 83 -15.59 -9.21 -0.25
N LEU A 84 -14.26 -9.27 -0.29
CA LEU A 84 -13.44 -8.25 -0.94
C LEU A 84 -13.73 -8.14 -2.43
N GLN A 85 -13.99 -9.26 -3.09
CA GLN A 85 -14.34 -9.27 -4.51
C GLN A 85 -15.67 -8.55 -4.79
N LYS A 86 -16.66 -8.65 -3.89
CA LYS A 86 -17.93 -7.90 -4.00
C LYS A 86 -17.72 -6.39 -3.96
N HIS A 87 -16.71 -5.92 -3.24
CA HIS A 87 -16.38 -4.50 -3.04
C HIS A 87 -15.16 -4.03 -3.87
N SER A 88 -14.62 -4.87 -4.75
CA SER A 88 -13.37 -4.61 -5.48
C SER A 88 -13.33 -3.27 -6.20
N HIS A 89 -14.41 -2.90 -6.90
CA HIS A 89 -14.49 -1.62 -7.60
C HIS A 89 -14.56 -0.43 -6.63
N GLU A 90 -15.38 -0.53 -5.58
CA GLU A 90 -15.50 0.51 -4.54
C GLU A 90 -14.14 0.76 -3.88
N LEU A 91 -13.44 -0.30 -3.53
CA LEU A 91 -12.11 -0.24 -2.91
C LEU A 91 -11.06 0.33 -3.87
N ALA A 92 -11.11 -0.04 -5.15
CA ALA A 92 -10.22 0.54 -6.17
C ALA A 92 -10.47 2.06 -6.34
N VAL A 93 -11.73 2.50 -6.25
CA VAL A 93 -12.09 3.93 -6.28
C VAL A 93 -11.57 4.65 -5.02
N LEU A 94 -11.71 4.06 -3.84
CA LEU A 94 -11.16 4.62 -2.59
C LEU A 94 -9.63 4.72 -2.62
N LEU A 95 -8.96 3.70 -3.16
CA LEU A 95 -7.51 3.71 -3.38
C LEU A 95 -7.09 4.81 -4.36
N CYS A 96 -7.80 4.96 -5.48
CA CYS A 96 -7.58 6.04 -6.43
C CYS A 96 -7.74 7.42 -5.76
N LEU A 97 -8.81 7.62 -5.00
CA LEU A 97 -9.08 8.87 -4.29
C LEU A 97 -7.99 9.18 -3.26
N GLY A 98 -7.54 8.21 -2.46
CA GLY A 98 -6.58 8.44 -1.38
C GLY A 98 -5.11 8.43 -1.80
N ASN A 99 -4.75 7.73 -2.88
CA ASN A 99 -3.36 7.56 -3.34
C ASN A 99 -3.05 8.25 -4.68
N GLY A 100 -4.08 8.54 -5.49
CA GLY A 100 -3.93 9.15 -6.80
C GLY A 100 -3.68 8.17 -7.95
N LYS A 101 -3.38 6.89 -7.68
CA LYS A 101 -3.20 5.90 -8.76
C LYS A 101 -4.50 5.75 -9.60
N PRO A 102 -4.40 5.52 -10.92
CA PRO A 102 -5.59 5.24 -11.73
C PRO A 102 -6.42 4.07 -11.20
N VAL A 103 -7.75 4.14 -11.32
CA VAL A 103 -8.66 3.06 -10.84
C VAL A 103 -8.31 1.70 -11.46
N LYS A 104 -7.89 1.70 -12.73
CA LYS A 104 -7.42 0.49 -13.42
C LYS A 104 -6.23 -0.16 -12.72
N ASP A 105 -5.28 0.63 -12.23
CA ASP A 105 -4.10 0.14 -11.52
C ASP A 105 -4.50 -0.35 -10.12
N ALA A 106 -5.34 0.42 -9.43
CA ALA A 106 -5.85 0.06 -8.10
C ALA A 106 -6.67 -1.24 -8.09
N SER A 107 -7.31 -1.58 -9.21
CA SER A 107 -8.10 -2.81 -9.35
C SER A 107 -7.27 -4.09 -9.29
N PHE A 108 -5.93 -4.00 -9.41
CA PHE A 108 -5.01 -5.11 -9.28
C PHE A 108 -4.43 -5.26 -7.87
N ASP A 109 -4.70 -4.33 -6.95
CA ASP A 109 -4.16 -4.38 -5.59
C ASP A 109 -4.89 -5.44 -4.73
N PRO A 110 -4.16 -6.27 -3.98
CA PRO A 110 -4.76 -7.22 -3.05
C PRO A 110 -5.30 -6.51 -1.80
N ILE A 111 -6.42 -7.00 -1.26
CA ILE A 111 -7.07 -6.45 -0.06
C ILE A 111 -7.17 -7.55 1.01
N PHE A 112 -7.17 -7.18 2.30
CA PHE A 112 -7.01 -8.13 3.41
C PHE A 112 -8.32 -8.40 4.20
N PRO A 113 -8.48 -9.62 4.78
CA PRO A 113 -9.64 -9.99 5.62
C PRO A 113 -9.74 -9.24 6.95
N LEU A 114 -10.95 -9.11 7.48
CA LEU A 114 -11.22 -8.67 8.86
C LEU A 114 -11.54 -9.87 9.78
N ASP A 115 -11.35 -9.69 11.10
CA ASP A 115 -11.61 -10.59 12.25
C ASP A 115 -10.39 -11.27 12.91
N VAL A 116 -9.40 -11.71 12.13
CA VAL A 116 -8.07 -12.13 12.65
C VAL A 116 -7.11 -10.95 12.69
N ILE A 117 -7.31 -9.99 11.78
CA ILE A 117 -6.47 -8.82 11.61
C ILE A 117 -7.03 -7.70 12.49
N GLN A 118 -6.17 -7.15 13.34
CA GLN A 118 -6.44 -5.91 14.07
C GLN A 118 -5.78 -4.76 13.32
N ALA A 119 -6.56 -3.75 12.93
CA ALA A 119 -6.05 -2.54 12.32
C ALA A 119 -6.06 -1.40 13.35
N VAL A 120 -4.91 -0.75 13.55
CA VAL A 120 -4.77 0.41 14.44
C VAL A 120 -4.15 1.54 13.64
N PRO A 121 -4.94 2.47 13.08
CA PRO A 121 -4.39 3.62 12.35
C PRO A 121 -3.70 4.57 13.33
N GLY A 122 -2.53 5.10 12.95
CA GLY A 122 -1.71 5.88 13.86
C GLY A 122 -0.79 6.85 13.13
N VAL A 123 -0.67 8.05 13.67
CA VAL A 123 0.37 9.04 13.29
C VAL A 123 1.37 9.28 14.42
N ASP A 124 1.12 8.66 15.59
CA ASP A 124 2.00 8.77 16.74
C ASP A 124 3.25 7.89 16.55
N PRO A 125 4.46 8.49 16.51
CA PRO A 125 5.69 7.73 16.32
C PRO A 125 6.00 6.75 17.47
N ALA A 126 5.34 6.86 18.63
CA ALA A 126 5.48 5.91 19.72
C ALA A 126 4.70 4.60 19.49
N MET A 127 3.70 4.59 18.61
CA MET A 127 2.87 3.39 18.37
C MET A 127 3.65 2.20 17.77
N PRO A 128 4.48 2.38 16.73
CA PRO A 128 5.29 1.29 16.22
C PRO A 128 6.24 0.70 17.27
N GLU A 129 6.84 1.55 18.11
CA GLU A 129 7.74 1.10 19.17
C GLU A 129 7.00 0.28 20.24
N ALA A 130 5.82 0.76 20.69
CA ALA A 130 4.96 0.03 21.61
C ALA A 130 4.56 -1.34 21.04
N LEU A 131 4.21 -1.41 19.75
CA LEU A 131 3.85 -2.67 19.09
C LEU A 131 5.03 -3.64 19.05
N ILE A 132 6.22 -3.19 18.63
CA ILE A 132 7.40 -4.04 18.48
C ILE A 132 7.90 -4.57 19.84
N HIS A 133 7.83 -3.76 20.91
CA HIS A 133 8.26 -4.16 22.24
C HIS A 133 7.24 -5.04 22.98
N HIS A 134 5.99 -5.12 22.51
CA HIS A 134 4.95 -5.81 23.26
C HIS A 134 5.28 -7.31 23.40
N PRO A 135 5.32 -7.89 24.62
CA PRO A 135 5.84 -9.25 24.87
C PRO A 135 5.06 -10.39 24.18
N LEU A 136 3.82 -10.10 23.76
CA LEU A 136 2.97 -11.02 23.00
C LEU A 136 3.21 -10.98 21.48
N VAL A 137 3.90 -9.97 20.96
CA VAL A 137 4.29 -9.93 19.54
C VAL A 137 5.44 -10.90 19.33
N LYS A 138 5.26 -11.85 18.40
CA LYS A 138 6.22 -12.93 18.11
C LYS A 138 6.91 -12.80 16.77
N MET A 139 6.52 -11.81 15.96
CA MET A 139 7.09 -11.52 14.67
C MET A 139 6.69 -10.10 14.27
N VAL A 140 7.61 -9.35 13.66
CA VAL A 140 7.33 -8.05 13.05
C VAL A 140 7.58 -8.16 11.55
N SER A 141 6.54 -7.93 10.75
CA SER A 141 6.65 -7.80 9.30
C SER A 141 6.48 -6.33 8.93
N LEU A 142 7.46 -5.74 8.27
CA LEU A 142 7.45 -4.32 7.90
C LEU A 142 7.85 -4.15 6.44
N ALA A 143 7.00 -3.45 5.68
CA ALA A 143 7.32 -2.93 4.36
C ALA A 143 7.46 -1.40 4.44
N SER A 144 8.67 -0.87 4.29
CA SER A 144 8.93 0.57 4.47
C SER A 144 10.30 1.00 3.92
N SER A 145 10.72 2.22 4.23
CA SER A 145 12.07 2.70 3.93
C SER A 145 13.14 1.90 4.66
N THR A 146 14.34 1.80 4.08
CA THR A 146 15.49 1.15 4.74
C THR A 146 15.82 1.77 6.09
N ARG A 147 15.66 3.10 6.24
CA ARG A 147 15.86 3.80 7.52
C ARG A 147 14.87 3.33 8.58
N SER A 148 13.58 3.27 8.25
CA SER A 148 12.54 2.78 9.15
C SER A 148 12.74 1.30 9.48
N GLY A 149 13.13 0.49 8.50
CA GLY A 149 13.48 -0.92 8.66
C GLY A 149 14.61 -1.13 9.66
N SER A 150 15.72 -0.38 9.52
CA SER A 150 16.84 -0.44 10.46
C SER A 150 16.40 -0.07 11.88
N LYS A 151 15.57 0.96 12.04
CA LYS A 151 15.05 1.36 13.36
C LYS A 151 14.16 0.27 13.96
N ALA A 152 13.25 -0.30 13.17
CA ALA A 152 12.40 -1.39 13.62
C ALA A 152 13.20 -2.64 14.03
N ALA A 153 14.24 -2.98 13.27
CA ALA A 153 15.15 -4.09 13.61
C ALA A 153 15.89 -3.85 14.93
N GLN A 154 16.37 -2.62 15.17
CA GLN A 154 17.02 -2.25 16.43
C GLN A 154 16.06 -2.36 17.61
N THR A 155 14.83 -1.86 17.45
CA THR A 155 13.78 -1.97 18.47
C THR A 155 13.42 -3.44 18.75
N ALA A 156 13.26 -4.25 17.70
CA ALA A 156 12.92 -5.67 17.84
C ALA A 156 14.03 -6.52 18.48
N ALA A 157 15.29 -6.09 18.37
CA ALA A 157 16.43 -6.80 18.94
C ALA A 157 16.38 -6.88 20.47
N VAL A 158 15.78 -5.89 21.15
CA VAL A 158 15.64 -5.85 22.62
C VAL A 158 14.88 -7.08 23.14
N THR A 159 13.87 -7.51 22.40
CA THR A 159 13.02 -8.66 22.75
C THR A 159 13.33 -9.92 21.94
N LEU A 160 14.39 -9.89 21.12
CA LEU A 160 14.74 -10.93 20.14
C LEU A 160 13.55 -11.32 19.24
N THR A 161 12.70 -10.34 18.92
CA THR A 161 11.51 -10.58 18.08
C THR A 161 11.96 -10.74 16.62
N PRO A 162 11.64 -11.86 15.94
CA PRO A 162 11.95 -12.06 14.54
C PRO A 162 11.37 -10.94 13.65
N THR A 163 12.16 -10.47 12.69
CA THR A 163 11.73 -9.46 11.72
C THR A 163 11.76 -9.99 10.29
N VAL A 164 10.78 -9.58 9.49
CA VAL A 164 10.78 -9.68 8.01
C VAL A 164 10.63 -8.27 7.47
N LEU A 165 11.61 -7.84 6.68
CA LEU A 165 11.77 -6.45 6.28
C LEU A 165 11.84 -6.34 4.76
N GLU A 166 10.77 -5.84 4.14
CA GLU A 166 10.72 -5.49 2.72
C GLU A 166 11.04 -4.00 2.59
N LEU A 167 12.26 -3.68 2.11
CA LEU A 167 12.83 -2.34 2.21
C LEU A 167 13.00 -1.67 0.83
N GLY A 168 13.74 -0.55 0.81
CA GLY A 168 13.98 0.18 -0.42
C GLY A 168 14.74 -0.64 -1.47
N GLY A 169 14.20 -0.68 -2.68
CA GLY A 169 14.87 -1.21 -3.87
C GLY A 169 15.55 -0.12 -4.69
N ARG A 170 16.52 -0.50 -5.52
CA ARG A 170 17.08 0.35 -6.58
C ARG A 170 17.22 -0.47 -7.85
N ASN A 171 16.07 -0.87 -8.39
CA ASN A 171 15.98 -1.90 -9.42
C ASN A 171 16.58 -1.41 -10.74
N ALA A 172 17.12 -2.35 -11.50
CA ALA A 172 17.66 -2.11 -12.83
C ALA A 172 16.94 -2.97 -13.86
N ILE A 173 16.65 -2.36 -15.00
CA ILE A 173 16.40 -3.07 -16.26
C ILE A 173 17.69 -3.05 -17.04
N VAL A 174 18.12 -4.21 -17.55
CA VAL A 174 19.34 -4.34 -18.37
C VAL A 174 18.95 -4.87 -19.74
N VAL A 175 19.24 -4.11 -20.80
CA VAL A 175 18.84 -4.40 -22.18
C VAL A 175 20.09 -4.68 -23.02
N PHE A 176 20.23 -5.93 -23.46
CA PHE A 176 21.31 -6.39 -24.34
C PHE A 176 20.94 -6.26 -25.83
N PRO A 177 21.90 -6.30 -26.75
CA PRO A 177 21.64 -6.12 -28.19
C PRO A 177 20.71 -7.16 -28.82
N ASP A 178 20.64 -8.36 -28.24
CA ASP A 178 19.79 -9.47 -28.66
C ASP A 178 18.41 -9.48 -28.00
N ALA A 179 18.12 -8.51 -27.13
CA ALA A 179 16.82 -8.35 -26.53
C ALA A 179 15.77 -7.93 -27.59
N ASP A 180 14.55 -8.43 -27.44
CA ASP A 180 13.40 -7.86 -28.14
C ASP A 180 13.20 -6.42 -27.65
N LEU A 181 13.55 -5.46 -28.50
CA LEU A 181 13.50 -4.05 -28.14
C LEU A 181 12.06 -3.54 -28.00
N ASP A 182 11.07 -4.17 -28.62
CA ASP A 182 9.67 -3.76 -28.48
C ASP A 182 9.17 -4.12 -27.07
N LEU A 183 9.43 -5.36 -26.64
CA LEU A 183 9.12 -5.84 -25.30
C LEU A 183 9.90 -5.05 -24.24
N ALA A 184 11.21 -4.86 -24.45
CA ALA A 184 12.04 -4.12 -23.50
C ALA A 184 11.54 -2.70 -23.25
N ILE A 185 11.05 -2.01 -24.30
CA ILE A 185 10.50 -0.66 -24.17
C ILE A 185 9.14 -0.70 -23.45
N SER A 186 8.26 -1.63 -23.82
CA SER A 186 6.95 -1.78 -23.18
C SER A 186 7.08 -2.08 -21.68
N ASP A 187 7.92 -3.06 -21.33
CA ASP A 187 8.19 -3.43 -19.94
C ASP A 187 8.86 -2.29 -19.17
N THR A 188 9.77 -1.55 -19.81
CA THR A 188 10.38 -0.39 -19.16
C THR A 188 9.34 0.68 -18.82
N ILE A 189 8.37 0.94 -19.71
CA ILE A 189 7.29 1.88 -19.43
C ILE A 189 6.44 1.40 -18.26
N ASP A 190 5.98 0.14 -18.29
CA ASP A 190 5.17 -0.43 -17.22
C ASP A 190 5.91 -0.39 -15.88
N ARG A 191 7.15 -0.88 -15.82
CA ARG A 191 7.92 -0.97 -14.58
C ARG A 191 8.44 0.35 -14.06
N SER A 192 8.58 1.38 -14.89
CA SER A 192 9.00 2.71 -14.43
C SER A 192 7.83 3.62 -14.05
N PHE A 193 6.66 3.45 -14.67
CA PHE A 193 5.53 4.40 -14.50
C PHE A 193 4.28 3.80 -13.84
N PHE A 194 4.19 2.47 -13.67
CA PHE A 194 3.16 1.84 -12.84
C PHE A 194 3.17 2.47 -11.44
N ASN A 195 1.99 2.79 -10.92
CA ASN A 195 1.82 3.52 -9.66
C ASN A 195 2.67 4.82 -9.60
N LYS A 196 2.79 5.54 -10.72
CA LYS A 196 3.64 6.73 -10.89
C LYS A 196 5.11 6.52 -10.48
N GLY A 197 5.61 5.28 -10.53
CA GLY A 197 6.95 4.92 -10.08
C GLY A 197 7.11 4.81 -8.54
N GLU A 198 6.03 5.01 -7.77
CA GLU A 198 6.01 4.88 -6.31
C GLU A 198 5.83 3.41 -5.89
N SER A 199 6.75 2.55 -6.34
CA SER A 199 6.79 1.13 -5.98
C SER A 199 8.22 0.70 -5.62
N CYS A 200 8.38 -0.15 -4.62
CA CYS A 200 9.69 -0.69 -4.25
C CYS A 200 10.33 -1.52 -5.38
N THR A 201 9.52 -2.04 -6.30
CA THR A 201 9.95 -2.80 -7.48
C THR A 201 10.09 -1.93 -8.74
N ALA A 202 9.82 -0.62 -8.65
CA ALA A 202 9.89 0.26 -9.81
C ALA A 202 11.32 0.29 -10.39
N ALA A 203 11.42 0.33 -11.72
CA ALA A 203 12.68 0.40 -12.42
C ALA A 203 13.29 1.81 -12.29
N SER A 204 14.29 1.95 -11.41
CA SER A 204 14.97 3.22 -11.14
C SER A 204 16.19 3.45 -12.05
N ARG A 205 16.69 2.40 -12.70
CA ARG A 205 17.85 2.44 -13.59
C ARG A 205 17.55 1.62 -14.84
N ILE A 206 17.85 2.19 -16.00
CA ILE A 206 17.69 1.52 -17.28
C ILE A 206 19.07 1.49 -17.94
N LEU A 207 19.68 0.30 -17.97
CA LEU A 207 21.03 0.07 -18.47
C LEU A 207 20.91 -0.56 -19.86
N VAL A 208 21.29 0.18 -20.89
CA VAL A 208 21.16 -0.27 -22.28
C VAL A 208 22.54 -0.41 -22.90
N HIS A 209 22.76 -1.52 -23.60
CA HIS A 209 24.02 -1.76 -24.31
C HIS A 209 24.28 -0.70 -25.38
N ASN A 210 25.54 -0.27 -25.53
CA ASN A 210 25.93 0.84 -26.40
C ASN A 210 25.43 0.67 -27.86
N ASP A 211 25.51 -0.54 -28.41
CA ASP A 211 25.11 -0.84 -29.79
C ASP A 211 23.66 -0.49 -30.10
N ILE A 212 22.76 -0.59 -29.12
CA ILE A 212 21.32 -0.31 -29.28
C ILE A 212 20.88 0.96 -28.54
N TYR A 213 21.78 1.61 -27.79
CA TYR A 213 21.48 2.76 -26.94
C TYR A 213 20.78 3.91 -27.68
N PRO A 214 21.27 4.40 -28.84
CA PRO A 214 20.63 5.54 -29.52
C PRO A 214 19.21 5.22 -29.97
N THR A 215 18.94 3.97 -30.35
CA THR A 215 17.61 3.52 -30.78
C THR A 215 16.69 3.35 -29.58
N ALA A 216 17.15 2.68 -28.51
CA ALA A 216 16.37 2.47 -27.29
C ALA A 216 15.95 3.80 -26.65
N VAL A 217 16.88 4.76 -26.49
CA VAL A 217 16.58 6.08 -25.92
C VAL A 217 15.51 6.82 -26.73
N ARG A 218 15.64 6.81 -28.07
CA ARG A 218 14.69 7.48 -28.96
C ARG A 218 13.28 6.89 -28.82
N ARG A 219 13.20 5.55 -28.80
CA ARG A 219 11.92 4.83 -28.70
C ARG A 219 11.29 4.98 -27.33
N LEU A 220 12.08 4.88 -26.26
CA LEU A 220 11.60 5.08 -24.89
C LEU A 220 11.09 6.51 -24.71
N ALA A 221 11.84 7.52 -25.18
CA ALA A 221 11.40 8.91 -25.13
C ALA A 221 10.10 9.15 -25.91
N ALA A 222 9.91 8.50 -27.06
CA ALA A 222 8.65 8.57 -27.80
C ALA A 222 7.50 7.92 -27.02
N ALA A 223 7.73 6.75 -26.41
CA ALA A 223 6.73 6.05 -25.60
C ALA A 223 6.31 6.86 -24.37
N VAL A 224 7.28 7.46 -23.64
CA VAL A 224 7.01 8.31 -22.48
C VAL A 224 6.17 9.53 -22.86
N ARG A 225 6.43 10.17 -24.02
CA ARG A 225 5.64 11.33 -24.48
C ARG A 225 4.17 11.01 -24.76
N ASN A 226 3.84 9.74 -24.96
CA ASN A 226 2.46 9.29 -25.17
C ASN A 226 1.73 9.01 -23.85
N LEU A 227 2.44 8.99 -22.71
CA LEU A 227 1.81 8.87 -21.40
C LEU A 227 1.02 10.13 -21.09
N ARG A 228 -0.16 9.93 -20.48
CA ARG A 228 -1.10 11.00 -20.16
C ARG A 228 -1.18 11.11 -18.65
N THR A 229 -0.85 12.28 -18.14
CA THR A 229 -1.00 12.62 -16.73
C THR A 229 -2.39 13.22 -16.51
N GLY A 230 -3.06 12.88 -15.42
CA GLY A 230 -4.41 13.40 -15.15
C GLY A 230 -5.03 12.84 -13.87
N ASP A 231 -6.32 13.08 -13.72
CA ASP A 231 -7.11 12.48 -12.64
C ASP A 231 -7.20 10.96 -12.86
N GLY A 232 -6.95 10.18 -11.81
CA GLY A 232 -6.97 8.71 -11.86
C GLY A 232 -8.36 8.11 -12.14
N HIS A 233 -9.43 8.91 -12.07
CA HIS A 233 -10.78 8.52 -12.48
C HIS A 233 -11.02 8.58 -13.99
N GLU A 234 -10.19 9.30 -14.75
CA GLU A 234 -10.32 9.36 -16.21
C GLU A 234 -9.69 8.13 -16.86
N ASP A 235 -10.45 7.40 -17.68
CA ASP A 235 -9.95 6.21 -18.39
C ASP A 235 -8.72 6.50 -19.27
N SER A 236 -8.60 7.74 -19.75
CA SER A 236 -7.45 8.21 -20.53
C SER A 236 -6.17 8.45 -19.73
N THR A 237 -6.23 8.46 -18.40
CA THR A 237 -5.08 8.72 -17.54
C THR A 237 -4.18 7.48 -17.48
N HIS A 238 -2.90 7.68 -17.78
CA HIS A 238 -1.86 6.67 -17.60
C HIS A 238 -1.12 6.86 -16.27
N ILE A 239 -0.90 8.10 -15.85
CA ILE A 239 -0.15 8.45 -14.64
C ILE A 239 -0.98 9.43 -13.81
N GLY A 240 -1.33 9.05 -12.60
CA GLY A 240 -2.03 9.94 -11.65
C GLY A 240 -1.09 10.94 -10.97
N PRO A 241 -1.58 11.75 -10.02
CA PRO A 241 -0.72 12.57 -9.15
C PRO A 241 0.15 11.68 -8.24
N ILE A 242 1.27 12.25 -7.77
CA ILE A 242 2.06 11.68 -6.67
C ILE A 242 1.25 11.63 -5.38
N ALA A 243 1.53 10.67 -4.51
CA ALA A 243 0.69 10.41 -3.33
C ALA A 243 0.73 11.55 -2.29
N SER A 244 1.85 12.26 -2.19
CA SER A 244 2.08 13.39 -1.26
C SER A 244 3.05 14.41 -1.87
N GLN A 245 3.05 15.63 -1.33
CA GLN A 245 4.05 16.66 -1.70
C GLN A 245 5.43 16.42 -1.05
N GLU A 246 5.46 15.63 0.02
CA GLU A 246 6.66 15.22 0.77
C GLU A 246 7.18 13.86 0.31
#